data_AF-A0A932PS96-F1
#
_entry.id   AF-A0A932PS96-F1
#
_cell.length_a   1.000
_cell.length_b   1.000
_cell.length_c   1.000
_cell.angle_alpha   90.00
_cell.angle_beta   90.00
_cell.angle_gamma   90.00
#
_symmetry.space_group_name_H-M   'P 1'
#
loop_
_entity.id
_entity.type
_entity.pdbx_description
1 polymer ?
#
loop_
_entity_poly.entity_id
_entity_poly.type
_entity_poly.pdbx_seq_one_letter_code
_entity_poly.pdbx_strand_id
1 'polypeptide(L)'
;MVDIAKQIASIRHEQEEQKTEQLAGSLGEPYISLLGYPVAPDILRIVSQEDAEGHHVASFLKVGKKVNVATDLINQTELKTYLKALAKTKKLSFAIHLCSPSSLKYTLSLYDTFAQSDEK
;
A
#
# COMPACT_ATOMS: atom_id res chain seq x y z
N MET A 1 21.31 -6.74 -29.00
CA MET A 1 19.97 -7.35 -29.12
C MET A 1 19.11 -6.56 -28.16
N VAL A 2 18.20 -5.72 -28.65
CA VAL A 2 17.37 -4.88 -27.77
C VAL A 2 16.45 -5.83 -27.01
N ASP A 3 16.49 -5.79 -25.68
CA ASP A 3 15.70 -6.65 -24.82
C ASP A 3 14.21 -6.35 -24.95
N ILE A 4 13.56 -6.92 -25.98
CA ILE A 4 12.12 -6.79 -26.27
C ILE A 4 11.31 -7.18 -25.03
N ALA A 5 11.79 -8.15 -24.25
CA ALA A 5 11.18 -8.54 -22.97
C ALA A 5 11.12 -7.39 -21.96
N LYS A 6 12.16 -6.54 -21.91
CA LYS A 6 12.24 -5.39 -21.00
C LYS A 6 11.31 -4.26 -21.43
N GLN A 7 11.18 -4.02 -22.75
CA GLN A 7 10.18 -3.09 -23.29
C GLN A 7 8.74 -3.55 -23.00
N ILE A 8 8.42 -4.84 -23.19
CA ILE A 8 7.08 -5.38 -22.91
C ILE A 8 6.75 -5.26 -21.42
N ALA A 9 7.71 -5.52 -20.53
CA ALA A 9 7.51 -5.36 -19.09
C ALA A 9 7.23 -3.91 -18.71
N SER A 10 7.99 -2.96 -19.28
CA SER A 10 7.78 -1.53 -19.02
C SER A 10 6.40 -1.04 -19.49
N ILE A 11 5.94 -1.51 -20.65
CA ILE A 11 4.60 -1.18 -21.18
C ILE A 11 3.50 -1.74 -20.29
N ARG A 12 3.67 -2.95 -19.72
CA ARG A 12 2.68 -3.54 -18.81
C ARG A 12 2.56 -2.75 -17.51
N HIS A 13 3.69 -2.35 -16.91
CA HIS A 13 3.68 -1.51 -15.72
C HIS A 13 2.95 -0.18 -15.96
N GLU A 14 3.26 0.50 -17.06
CA GLU A 14 2.65 1.78 -17.41
C GLU A 14 1.13 1.64 -17.65
N GLN A 15 0.69 0.55 -18.28
CA GLN A 15 -0.74 0.25 -18.44
C GLN A 15 -1.44 -0.11 -17.13
N GLU A 16 -0.77 -0.79 -16.20
CA GLU A 16 -1.32 -1.06 -14.88
C GLU A 16 -1.49 0.22 -14.07
N GLU A 17 -0.49 1.10 -14.08
CA GLU A 17 -0.56 2.41 -13.41
C GLU A 17 -1.68 3.27 -13.98
N GLN A 18 -1.77 3.40 -15.31
CA GLN A 18 -2.86 4.14 -15.96
C GLN A 18 -4.24 3.55 -15.63
N LYS A 19 -4.39 2.22 -15.62
CA LYS A 19 -5.66 1.58 -15.26
C LYS A 19 -6.05 1.85 -13.81
N THR A 20 -5.09 1.80 -12.89
CA THR A 20 -5.39 2.10 -11.48
C THR A 20 -5.74 3.58 -11.29
N GLU A 21 -5.01 4.48 -11.95
CA GLU A 21 -5.29 5.92 -11.89
C GLU A 21 -6.69 6.23 -12.45
N GLN A 22 -7.05 5.62 -13.58
CA GLN A 22 -8.40 5.73 -14.16
C GLN A 22 -9.49 5.13 -13.26
N LEU A 23 -9.20 4.00 -12.60
CA LEU A 23 -10.11 3.38 -11.63
C LEU A 23 -10.32 4.29 -10.42
N ALA A 24 -9.24 4.83 -9.85
CA ALA A 24 -9.32 5.76 -8.72
C ALA A 24 -10.14 7.00 -9.07
N GLY A 25 -9.88 7.60 -10.24
CA GLY A 25 -10.64 8.72 -10.76
C GLY A 25 -12.12 8.39 -10.99
N SER A 26 -12.43 7.18 -11.45
CA SER A 26 -13.81 6.70 -11.62
C SER A 26 -14.52 6.40 -10.29
N LEU A 27 -13.76 5.97 -9.28
CA LEU A 27 -14.25 5.68 -7.93
C LEU A 27 -14.36 6.94 -7.06
N GLY A 28 -13.78 8.07 -7.49
CA GLY A 28 -13.72 9.30 -6.71
C GLY A 28 -12.83 9.20 -5.47
N GLU A 29 -11.97 8.17 -5.40
CA GLU A 29 -11.10 7.90 -4.27
C GLU A 29 -9.70 8.46 -4.53
N PRO A 30 -8.99 8.96 -3.49
CA PRO A 30 -7.65 9.49 -3.63
C PRO A 30 -6.68 8.38 -4.06
N TYR A 31 -6.12 8.52 -5.27
CA TYR A 31 -5.02 7.70 -5.74
C TYR A 31 -3.71 8.16 -5.10
N ILE A 32 -2.92 7.22 -4.59
CA ILE A 32 -1.56 7.50 -4.15
C ILE A 32 -0.59 6.48 -4.73
N SER A 33 0.52 6.97 -5.29
CA SER A 33 1.63 6.11 -5.67
C SER A 33 2.66 6.10 -4.53
N LEU A 34 2.89 4.91 -3.98
CA LEU A 34 3.91 4.66 -2.96
C LEU A 34 5.27 4.29 -3.55
N LEU A 35 5.37 4.25 -4.88
CA LEU A 35 6.59 3.90 -5.59
C LEU A 35 7.67 4.95 -5.33
N GLY A 36 8.73 4.56 -4.62
CA GLY A 36 9.80 5.47 -4.20
C GLY A 36 9.43 6.41 -3.04
N TYR A 37 8.27 6.23 -2.40
CA TYR A 37 7.88 7.02 -1.24
C TYR A 37 8.60 6.51 0.02
N PRO A 38 9.31 7.37 0.78
CA PRO A 38 9.98 6.96 2.00
C PRO A 38 8.95 6.73 3.12
N VAL A 39 8.61 5.47 3.36
CA VAL A 39 7.74 5.06 4.46
C VAL A 39 8.57 4.73 5.69
N ALA A 40 8.16 5.24 6.85
CA ALA A 40 8.85 4.93 8.10
C ALA A 40 8.50 3.50 8.60
N PRO A 41 9.48 2.74 9.12
CA PRO A 41 9.25 1.38 9.62
C PRO A 41 8.25 1.31 10.77
N ASP A 42 8.22 2.32 11.65
CA ASP A 42 7.24 2.42 12.74
C ASP A 42 5.80 2.47 12.22
N ILE A 43 5.59 3.09 11.05
CA ILE A 43 4.28 3.21 10.40
C ILE A 43 3.90 1.90 9.72
N LEU A 44 4.83 1.27 9.01
CA LEU A 44 4.65 -0.06 8.43
C LEU A 44 4.26 -1.06 9.53
N ARG A 45 4.97 -1.07 10.67
CA ARG A 45 4.67 -1.95 11.83
C ARG A 45 3.30 -1.74 12.47
N ILE A 46 2.53 -0.71 12.11
CA ILE A 46 1.16 -0.53 12.59
C ILE A 46 0.26 -1.65 12.06
N VAL A 47 0.47 -2.06 10.81
CA VAL A 47 -0.21 -3.19 10.17
C VAL A 47 0.85 -4.25 9.94
N SER A 48 0.71 -5.42 10.55
CA SER A 48 1.68 -6.51 10.38
C SER A 48 1.79 -6.91 8.92
N GLN A 49 2.95 -7.41 8.51
CA GLN A 49 3.16 -7.89 7.14
C GLN A 49 2.12 -8.93 6.72
N GLU A 50 1.78 -9.87 7.61
CA GLU A 50 0.75 -10.89 7.34
C GLU A 50 -0.63 -10.28 7.05
N ASP A 51 -1.04 -9.27 7.84
CA ASP A 51 -2.29 -8.54 7.60
C ASP A 51 -2.21 -7.68 6.32
N ALA A 52 -1.04 -7.11 6.05
CA ALA A 52 -0.79 -6.29 4.87
C ALA A 52 -0.89 -7.10 3.57
N GLU A 53 -0.28 -8.29 3.54
CA GLU A 53 -0.34 -9.23 2.42
C GLU A 53 -1.73 -9.88 2.33
N GLY A 54 -2.30 -10.32 3.46
CA GLY A 54 -3.60 -10.99 3.48
C GLY A 54 -4.77 -10.08 3.10
N HIS A 55 -4.71 -8.81 3.48
CA HIS A 55 -5.76 -7.83 3.18
C HIS A 55 -5.40 -6.84 2.06
N HIS A 56 -4.24 -7.03 1.41
CA HIS A 56 -3.79 -6.16 0.31
C HIS A 56 -3.76 -4.67 0.72
N VAL A 57 -3.18 -4.38 1.87
CA VAL A 57 -3.15 -3.03 2.47
C VAL A 57 -1.78 -2.73 3.03
N ALA A 58 -1.32 -1.48 2.95
CA ALA A 58 -0.07 -1.07 3.57
C ALA A 58 -0.21 0.30 4.24
N SER A 59 0.33 0.44 5.45
CA SER A 59 0.39 1.73 6.15
C SER A 59 1.59 2.53 5.66
N PHE A 60 1.36 3.74 5.15
CA PHE A 60 2.44 4.54 4.56
C PHE A 60 2.70 5.87 5.27
N LEU A 61 1.69 6.45 5.92
CA LEU A 61 1.83 7.75 6.57
C LEU A 61 1.00 7.82 7.85
N LYS A 62 1.59 8.32 8.93
CA LYS A 62 0.89 8.62 10.18
C LYS A 62 0.96 10.12 10.46
N VAL A 63 -0.19 10.76 10.56
CA VAL A 63 -0.35 12.18 10.88
C VAL A 63 -1.05 12.28 12.23
N GLY A 64 -0.27 12.42 13.30
CA GLY A 64 -0.77 12.46 14.67
C GLY A 64 -1.48 11.15 15.07
N LYS A 65 -2.81 11.20 15.16
CA LYS A 65 -3.67 10.03 15.44
C LYS A 65 -4.28 9.40 14.19
N LYS A 66 -4.07 9.99 13.00
CA LYS A 66 -4.56 9.45 11.73
C LYS A 66 -3.46 8.64 11.06
N VAL A 67 -3.78 7.45 10.58
CA VAL A 67 -2.90 6.56 9.82
C VAL A 67 -3.50 6.42 8.43
N ASN A 68 -2.77 6.83 7.41
CA ASN A 68 -3.14 6.63 6.02
C ASN A 68 -2.59 5.29 5.59
N VAL A 69 -3.50 4.48 5.06
CA VAL A 69 -3.23 3.17 4.50
C VAL A 69 -3.57 3.22 3.03
N ALA A 70 -2.76 2.55 2.23
CA ALA A 70 -2.98 2.38 0.81
C ALA A 70 -3.39 0.94 0.54
N THR A 71 -4.35 0.73 -0.34
CA THR A 71 -4.81 -0.60 -0.76
C THR A 71 -5.04 -0.60 -2.26
N ASP A 72 -4.80 -1.73 -2.93
CA ASP A 72 -5.24 -1.90 -4.31
C ASP A 72 -6.72 -2.36 -4.39
N LEU A 73 -7.31 -2.74 -3.24
CA LEU A 73 -8.64 -3.32 -3.14
C LEU A 73 -9.53 -2.56 -2.13
N ILE A 74 -10.24 -1.54 -2.61
CA ILE A 74 -11.16 -0.74 -1.76
C ILE A 74 -12.37 -1.53 -1.22
N ASN A 75 -12.69 -2.69 -1.82
CA ASN A 75 -13.92 -3.44 -1.58
C ASN A 75 -13.80 -4.55 -0.51
N GLN A 76 -12.70 -4.59 0.23
CA GLN A 76 -12.50 -5.57 1.30
C GLN A 76 -13.25 -5.13 2.58
N THR A 77 -14.42 -5.73 2.82
CA THR A 77 -15.20 -5.47 4.06
C THR A 77 -14.45 -5.93 5.31
N GLU A 78 -13.66 -6.99 5.20
CA GLU A 78 -12.79 -7.50 6.27
C GLU A 78 -11.72 -6.48 6.66
N LEU A 79 -11.08 -5.85 5.68
CA LEU A 79 -10.09 -4.80 5.91
C LEU A 79 -10.68 -3.64 6.70
N LYS A 80 -11.86 -3.15 6.32
CA LYS A 80 -12.55 -2.06 7.05
C LYS A 80 -12.87 -2.46 8.49
N THR A 81 -13.21 -3.73 8.72
CA THR A 81 -13.50 -4.27 10.05
C THR A 81 -12.23 -4.37 10.90
N TYR A 82 -11.14 -4.90 10.33
CA TYR A 82 -9.83 -4.98 10.96
C TYR A 82 -9.30 -3.59 11.34
N LEU A 83 -9.30 -2.65 10.40
CA LEU A 83 -8.85 -1.27 10.64
C LEU A 83 -9.70 -0.58 11.70
N LYS A 84 -11.01 -0.82 11.74
CA LYS A 84 -11.88 -0.30 12.82
C LYS A 84 -11.54 -0.90 14.19
N ALA A 85 -11.28 -2.21 14.26
CA ALA A 85 -10.88 -2.86 15.50
C ALA A 85 -9.54 -2.30 16.00
N LEU A 86 -8.56 -2.19 15.09
CA LEU A 86 -7.23 -1.65 15.38
C LEU A 86 -7.30 -0.18 15.78
N ALA A 87 -8.16 0.61 15.12
CA ALA A 87 -8.44 2.00 15.46
C ALA A 87 -8.94 2.13 16.90
N LYS A 88 -9.85 1.25 17.31
CA LYS A 88 -10.44 1.28 18.65
C LYS A 88 -9.43 0.88 19.71
N THR A 89 -8.64 -0.17 19.45
CA THR A 89 -7.60 -0.66 20.36
C THR A 89 -6.49 0.36 20.56
N LYS A 90 -6.00 0.98 19.47
CA LYS A 90 -4.88 1.94 19.51
C LYS A 90 -5.31 3.41 19.61
N LYS A 91 -6.62 3.70 19.63
CA LYS A 91 -7.21 5.06 19.54
C LYS A 91 -6.66 5.87 18.34
N LEU A 92 -6.51 5.20 17.21
CA LEU A 92 -6.06 5.76 15.93
C LEU A 92 -7.23 5.84 14.95
N SER A 93 -7.09 6.61 13.87
CA SER A 93 -8.06 6.69 12.79
C SER A 93 -7.41 6.28 11.48
N PHE A 94 -7.98 5.33 10.75
CA PHE A 94 -7.42 4.89 9.47
C PHE A 94 -8.11 5.58 8.30
N ALA A 95 -7.32 6.09 7.35
CA ALA A 95 -7.79 6.65 6.09
C ALA A 95 -7.31 5.75 4.95
N ILE A 96 -8.24 5.26 4.13
CA ILE A 96 -7.96 4.33 3.04
C ILE A 96 -7.73 5.15 1.77
N HIS A 97 -6.67 4.82 1.03
CA HIS A 97 -6.31 5.41 -0.26
C HIS A 97 -6.14 4.29 -1.28
N LEU A 98 -6.53 4.54 -2.53
CA LEU A 98 -6.33 3.55 -3.60
C LEU A 98 -4.91 3.66 -4.14
N CYS A 99 -4.27 2.53 -4.39
CA CYS A 99 -2.90 2.47 -4.86
C CYS A 99 -2.74 1.38 -5.92
N SER A 100 -1.76 1.53 -6.81
CA SER A 100 -1.45 0.52 -7.82
C SER A 100 -0.85 -0.73 -7.18
N PRO A 101 -1.09 -1.92 -7.74
CA PRO A 101 -0.51 -3.17 -7.22
C PRO A 101 1.02 -3.12 -7.21
N SER A 102 1.64 -2.44 -8.19
CA SER A 102 3.09 -2.21 -8.22
C SER A 102 3.59 -1.42 -7.00
N SER A 103 2.86 -0.36 -6.62
CA SER A 103 3.19 0.49 -5.48
C SER A 103 2.93 -0.21 -4.15
N LEU A 104 1.86 -1.01 -4.05
CA LEU A 104 1.62 -1.88 -2.90
C LEU A 104 2.76 -2.90 -2.75
N LYS A 105 3.15 -3.56 -3.84
CA LYS A 105 4.25 -4.54 -3.84
C LYS A 105 5.58 -3.91 -3.45
N TYR A 106 5.88 -2.71 -3.93
CA TYR A 106 7.06 -1.96 -3.50
C TYR A 106 7.04 -1.73 -1.98
N THR A 107 5.90 -1.31 -1.44
CA THR A 107 5.72 -1.08 -0.01
C THR A 107 5.83 -2.37 0.81
N LEU A 108 5.32 -3.49 0.29
CA LEU A 108 5.47 -4.82 0.89
C LEU A 108 6.94 -5.26 0.92
N SER A 109 7.74 -4.99 -0.12
CA SER A 109 9.19 -5.24 -0.08
C SER A 109 9.92 -4.40 0.97
N LEU A 110 9.38 -3.25 1.36
CA LEU A 110 9.95 -2.47 2.47
C LEU A 110 9.78 -3.20 3.81
N TYR A 111 8.66 -3.92 4.03
CA TYR A 111 8.50 -4.75 5.24
C TYR A 111 9.65 -5.73 5.40
N ASP A 112 10.00 -6.45 4.33
CA ASP A 112 11.10 -7.41 4.32
C ASP A 112 12.45 -6.73 4.62
N THR A 113 12.69 -5.58 4.01
CA THR A 113 13.92 -4.78 4.25
C THR A 113 14.03 -4.33 5.72
N PHE A 114 12.93 -3.86 6.31
CA PHE A 114 12.92 -3.39 7.69
C PHE A 114 12.87 -4.53 8.72
N ALA A 115 12.30 -5.69 8.37
CA ALA A 115 12.35 -6.89 9.20
C ALA A 115 13.79 -7.37 9.39
N GLN A 116 14.59 -7.37 8.32
CA GLN A 116 16.00 -7.75 8.37
C GLN A 116 16.90 -6.75 9.13
N SER A 117 16.45 -5.49 9.28
CA SER A 117 17.26 -4.42 9.89
C SER A 117 17.18 -4.36 11.41
N ASP A 118 16.19 -5.01 12.06
CA ASP A 118 16.06 -5.04 13.53
C ASP A 118 16.98 -6.10 14.19
N GLU A 119 17.63 -6.97 13.41
CA GLU A 119 18.48 -8.07 13.89
C GLU A 119 19.98 -7.74 13.96
N LYS A 120 20.37 -6.45 13.95
CA LYS A 120 21.79 -6.04 14.04
C LYS A 120 22.10 -5.08 15.18
#